data_AF-A0A550HAP2-F1
#
_entry.id   AF-A0A550HAP2-F1
#
_cell.length_a   1.000
_cell.length_b   1.000
_cell.length_c   1.000
_cell.angle_alpha   90.00
_cell.angle_beta   90.00
_cell.angle_gamma   90.00
#
_symmetry.space_group_name_H-M   'P 1'
#
loop_
_entity.id
_entity.type
_entity.pdbx_description
1 polymer ?
#
loop_
_entity_poly.entity_id
_entity_poly.type
_entity_poly.pdbx_seq_one_letter_code
_entity_poly.pdbx_strand_id
1 'polypeptide(L)'
;MTDGLYPRLADAFPALATEIAELLRAEGEPLAEVVADLPYYGPCTCTATCINLLTAPPGSSGSSMIQLERDGMDVVWLSLDPSRTTITDIEVLDGHDLGPRAQRSD
;
A
#
# COMPACT_ATOMS: atom_id res chain seq x y z
N MET A 1 -7.02 16.33 8.90
CA MET A 1 -6.09 16.05 10.01
C MET A 1 -6.45 14.69 10.57
N THR A 2 -5.88 13.64 9.99
CA THR A 2 -6.03 12.23 10.41
C THR A 2 -4.83 11.77 11.25
N ASP A 3 -3.91 12.67 11.58
CA ASP A 3 -2.75 12.40 12.43
C ASP A 3 -3.21 11.80 13.77
N GLY A 4 -2.94 10.50 13.95
CA GLY A 4 -3.16 9.75 15.18
C GLY A 4 -4.35 8.78 15.21
N LEU A 5 -5.20 8.71 14.19
CA LEU A 5 -6.32 7.76 14.16
C LEU A 5 -5.94 6.36 13.65
N TYR A 6 -4.92 6.29 12.80
CA TYR A 6 -4.46 5.05 12.17
C TYR A 6 -2.96 4.87 12.42
N PRO A 7 -2.48 3.62 12.64
CA PRO A 7 -1.05 3.35 12.67
C PRO A 7 -0.42 3.70 11.32
N ARG A 8 0.87 4.01 11.31
CA ARG A 8 1.60 4.18 10.05
C ARG A 8 1.85 2.83 9.40
N LEU A 9 2.02 2.82 8.08
CA LEU A 9 2.35 1.63 7.32
C LEU A 9 3.66 1.01 7.82
N ALA A 10 4.67 1.83 8.12
CA ALA A 10 5.93 1.35 8.69
C ALA A 10 5.78 0.73 10.09
N ASP A 11 4.78 1.14 10.87
CA ASP A 11 4.51 0.54 12.18
C ASP A 11 3.75 -0.80 12.05
N ALA A 12 2.87 -0.91 11.05
CA ALA A 12 2.06 -2.10 10.81
C ALA A 12 2.84 -3.19 10.04
N PHE A 13 3.61 -2.79 9.02
CA PHE A 13 4.35 -3.65 8.10
C PHE A 13 5.72 -3.02 7.76
N PRO A 14 6.68 -3.02 8.69
CA PRO A 14 7.98 -2.35 8.51
C PRO A 14 8.77 -2.85 7.30
N ALA A 15 8.74 -4.17 7.05
CA ALA A 15 9.43 -4.78 5.90
C ALA A 15 8.80 -4.34 4.58
N LEU A 16 7.47 -4.42 4.46
CA LEU A 16 6.72 -4.01 3.27
C LEU A 16 6.93 -2.50 2.97
N ALA A 17 6.87 -1.65 3.99
CA ALA A 17 7.09 -0.21 3.81
C ALA A 17 8.50 0.09 3.29
N THR A 18 9.51 -0.63 3.80
CA THR A 18 10.90 -0.51 3.34
C THR A 18 11.03 -0.94 1.89
N GLU A 19 10.49 -2.12 1.57
CA GLU A 19 10.53 -2.70 0.22
C GLU A 19 9.86 -1.80 -0.82
N ILE A 20 8.64 -1.32 -0.55
CA ILE A 20 7.93 -0.41 -1.46
C ILE A 20 8.74 0.88 -1.68
N ALA A 21 9.31 1.45 -0.61
CA ALA A 21 10.11 2.66 -0.73
C ALA A 21 11.40 2.42 -1.54
N GLU A 22 12.06 1.27 -1.38
CA GLU A 22 13.25 0.90 -2.17
C GLU A 22 12.93 0.74 -3.65
N LEU A 23 11.83 0.04 -3.97
CA LEU A 23 11.36 -0.15 -5.34
C LEU A 23 10.99 1.19 -6.00
N LEU A 24 10.23 2.05 -5.30
CA LEU A 24 9.92 3.39 -5.81
C LEU A 24 11.18 4.26 -6.02
N ARG A 25 12.19 4.18 -5.13
CA ARG A 25 13.45 4.90 -5.33
C ARG A 25 14.21 4.43 -6.55
N ALA A 26 14.19 3.12 -6.83
CA ALA A 26 14.83 2.56 -8.02
C ALA A 26 14.22 3.11 -9.32
N GLU A 27 12.90 3.36 -9.31
CA GLU A 27 12.15 3.99 -10.41
C GLU A 27 12.24 5.53 -10.43
N GLY A 28 12.85 6.15 -9.41
CA GLY A 28 12.93 7.60 -9.27
C GLY A 28 11.60 8.27 -8.89
N GLU A 29 10.67 7.51 -8.32
CA GLU A 29 9.34 7.98 -7.93
C GLU A 29 9.40 8.77 -6.61
N PRO A 30 8.90 10.03 -6.58
CA PRO A 30 8.95 10.86 -5.37
C PRO A 30 8.08 10.32 -4.23
N LEU A 31 7.12 9.44 -4.55
CA LEU A 31 6.26 8.78 -3.56
C LEU A 31 7.05 7.92 -2.57
N ALA A 32 8.28 7.50 -2.91
CA ALA A 32 9.13 6.73 -2.01
C ALA A 32 9.34 7.40 -0.64
N GLU A 33 9.35 8.74 -0.60
CA GLU A 33 9.64 9.51 0.59
C GLU A 33 8.46 9.58 1.57
N VAL A 34 7.25 9.21 1.13
CA VAL A 34 6.04 9.24 1.98
C VAL A 34 5.54 7.87 2.41
N VAL A 35 6.07 6.78 1.83
CA VAL A 35 5.59 5.39 2.06
C VAL A 35 5.53 5.04 3.54
N ALA A 36 6.60 5.34 4.28
CA ALA A 36 6.70 4.98 5.69
C ALA A 36 5.61 5.65 6.55
N ASP A 37 5.21 6.86 6.17
CA ASP A 37 4.24 7.68 6.89
C ASP A 37 2.80 7.50 6.41
N LEU A 38 2.56 6.67 5.38
CA LEU A 38 1.21 6.36 4.93
C LEU A 38 0.39 5.81 6.10
N PRO A 39 -0.84 6.30 6.33
CA PRO A 39 -1.72 5.70 7.32
C PRO A 39 -2.14 4.30 6.87
N TYR A 40 -2.39 3.39 7.80
CA TYR A 40 -2.91 2.06 7.52
C TYR A 40 -4.35 1.91 8.01
N TYR A 41 -5.28 1.86 7.07
CA TYR A 41 -6.73 1.77 7.32
C TYR A 41 -7.24 0.33 7.50
N GLY A 42 -6.38 -0.67 7.33
CA GLY A 42 -6.76 -2.08 7.38
C GLY A 42 -6.87 -2.73 6.00
N PRO A 43 -7.25 -4.02 5.95
CA PRO A 43 -7.56 -4.69 4.69
C PRO A 43 -8.83 -4.13 4.06
N CYS A 44 -8.85 -4.01 2.74
CA CYS A 44 -10.03 -3.64 1.97
C CYS A 44 -11.10 -4.72 2.11
N THR A 45 -12.37 -4.31 2.16
CA THR A 45 -13.53 -5.20 2.36
C THR A 45 -14.52 -5.19 1.19
N CYS A 46 -14.15 -4.62 0.04
CA CYS A 46 -15.06 -4.44 -1.09
C CYS A 46 -15.61 -5.75 -1.67
N THR A 47 -14.84 -6.83 -1.63
CA THR A 47 -15.26 -8.19 -2.02
C THR A 47 -14.59 -9.21 -1.10
N ALA A 48 -15.12 -10.43 -0.94
CA ALA A 48 -14.53 -11.45 -0.06
C ALA A 48 -13.06 -11.81 -0.36
N THR A 49 -12.63 -11.66 -1.62
CA THR A 49 -11.29 -12.05 -2.09
C THR A 49 -10.33 -10.88 -2.30
N CYS A 50 -10.75 -9.64 -2.01
CA CYS A 50 -9.88 -8.48 -2.17
C CYS A 50 -8.74 -8.50 -1.14
N ILE A 51 -7.50 -8.50 -1.62
CA ILE A 51 -6.29 -8.57 -0.80
C ILE A 51 -5.63 -7.19 -0.59
N ASN A 52 -6.25 -6.12 -1.08
CA ASN A 52 -5.69 -4.78 -0.97
C ASN A 52 -5.62 -4.32 0.49
N LEU A 53 -4.50 -3.68 0.86
CA LEU A 53 -4.34 -2.92 2.09
C LEU A 53 -4.67 -1.45 1.81
N LEU A 54 -5.52 -0.86 2.65
CA LEU A 54 -5.94 0.53 2.47
C LEU A 54 -4.95 1.49 3.15
N THR A 55 -4.49 2.48 2.41
CA THR A 55 -3.71 3.62 2.92
C THR A 55 -4.46 4.94 2.81
N ALA A 56 -5.72 4.90 2.39
CA ALA A 56 -6.68 5.99 2.42
C ALA A 56 -8.09 5.43 2.76
N PRO A 57 -9.08 6.29 3.06
CA PRO A 57 -10.46 5.82 3.24
C PRO A 57 -10.96 5.02 2.02
N PRO A 58 -11.82 4.00 2.20
CA PRO A 58 -12.39 3.24 1.09
C PRO A 58 -13.04 4.14 0.03
N GLY A 59 -12.74 3.86 -1.25
CA GLY A 59 -13.26 4.63 -2.39
C GLY A 59 -12.43 5.87 -2.74
N SER A 60 -11.25 6.06 -2.13
CA SER A 60 -10.34 7.16 -2.46
C SER A 60 -9.54 6.93 -3.75
N SER A 61 -9.45 5.68 -4.22
CA SER A 61 -8.65 5.28 -5.37
C SER A 61 -9.12 5.95 -6.66
N GLY A 62 -8.16 6.43 -7.46
CA GLY A 62 -8.38 6.85 -8.84
C GLY A 62 -8.20 5.70 -9.83
N SER A 63 -7.98 6.04 -11.11
CA SER A 63 -7.74 5.07 -12.19
C SER A 63 -6.25 4.82 -12.47
N SER A 64 -5.35 5.44 -11.70
CA SER A 64 -3.89 5.36 -11.92
C SER A 64 -3.25 4.36 -10.97
N MET A 65 -2.25 3.64 -11.45
CA MET A 65 -1.54 2.59 -10.71
C MET A 65 -0.05 2.63 -11.04
N ILE A 66 0.80 2.33 -10.05
CA ILE A 66 2.23 2.04 -10.23
C ILE A 66 2.43 0.55 -9.99
N GLN A 67 3.10 -0.12 -10.92
CA GLN A 67 3.49 -1.52 -10.80
C GLN A 67 4.96 -1.56 -10.39
N LEU A 68 5.24 -2.20 -9.25
CA LEU A 68 6.59 -2.37 -8.74
C LEU A 68 7.04 -3.78 -9.02
N GLU A 69 8.16 -3.89 -9.75
CA GLU A 69 8.70 -5.15 -10.21
C GLU A 69 9.97 -5.54 -9.45
N ARG A 70 10.16 -6.85 -9.24
CA ARG A 70 11.42 -7.46 -8.86
C ARG A 70 11.75 -8.56 -9.85
N ASP A 71 12.96 -8.54 -10.39
CA ASP A 71 13.41 -9.52 -11.39
C ASP A 71 12.47 -9.65 -12.60
N GLY A 72 11.83 -8.54 -13.01
CA GLY A 72 10.89 -8.47 -14.13
C GLY A 72 9.51 -9.07 -13.84
N MET A 73 9.16 -9.26 -12.57
CA MET A 73 7.86 -9.75 -12.11
C MET A 73 7.21 -8.74 -11.18
N ASP A 74 5.92 -8.47 -11.37
CA ASP A 74 5.13 -7.64 -10.46
C ASP A 74 5.10 -8.25 -9.05
N VAL A 75 5.54 -7.48 -8.06
CA VAL A 75 5.51 -7.88 -6.64
C VAL A 75 4.55 -7.02 -5.82
N VAL A 76 4.37 -5.75 -6.19
CA VAL A 76 3.43 -4.83 -5.52
C VAL A 76 2.75 -3.94 -6.55
N TRP A 77 1.44 -3.78 -6.45
CA TRP A 77 0.70 -2.74 -7.15
C TRP A 77 0.25 -1.65 -6.18
N LEU A 78 0.44 -0.39 -6.60
CA LEU A 78 0.07 0.79 -5.82
C LEU A 78 -1.04 1.54 -6.57
N SER A 79 -2.24 1.56 -6.00
CA SER A 79 -3.31 2.41 -6.51
C SER A 79 -3.09 3.84 -6.03
N LEU A 80 -3.28 4.81 -6.93
CA LEU A 80 -3.12 6.22 -6.62
C LEU A 80 -4.46 6.94 -6.57
N ASP A 81 -4.52 8.01 -5.79
CA ASP A 81 -5.63 8.96 -5.83
C ASP A 81 -5.72 9.65 -7.21
N PRO A 82 -6.84 10.32 -7.54
CA PRO A 82 -7.01 10.99 -8.83
C PRO A 82 -5.95 12.06 -9.14
N SER A 83 -5.33 12.66 -8.11
CA SER A 83 -4.25 13.64 -8.29
C SER A 83 -2.87 13.01 -8.50
N ARG A 84 -2.73 11.69 -8.29
CA ARG A 84 -1.48 10.93 -8.38
C ARG A 84 -0.41 11.38 -7.38
N THR A 85 -0.84 11.89 -6.24
CA THR A 85 0.07 12.37 -5.19
C THR A 85 0.02 11.51 -3.94
N THR A 86 -0.94 10.60 -3.83
CA THR A 86 -1.13 9.74 -2.67
C THR A 86 -1.37 8.30 -3.11
N ILE A 87 -0.70 7.36 -2.43
CA ILE A 87 -1.00 5.92 -2.54
C ILE A 87 -2.24 5.66 -1.68
N THR A 88 -3.29 5.09 -2.28
CA THR A 88 -4.57 4.83 -1.61
C THR A 88 -4.75 3.38 -1.22
N ASP A 89 -4.14 2.46 -1.98
CA ASP A 89 -4.26 1.03 -1.79
C ASP A 89 -2.97 0.33 -2.24
N ILE A 90 -2.62 -0.75 -1.55
CA ILE A 90 -1.44 -1.57 -1.81
C ILE A 90 -1.91 -3.01 -2.02
N GLU A 91 -1.58 -3.59 -3.17
CA GLU A 91 -1.78 -5.01 -3.45
C GLU A 91 -0.43 -5.72 -3.50
N VAL A 92 -0.25 -6.74 -2.67
CA VAL A 92 0.98 -7.55 -2.60
C VAL A 92 0.77 -8.85 -3.36
N LEU A 93 1.63 -9.13 -4.34
CA LEU A 93 1.41 -10.15 -5.37
C LEU A 93 2.37 -11.34 -5.28
N ASP A 94 3.48 -11.20 -4.57
CA ASP A 94 4.53 -12.22 -4.46
C ASP A 94 4.17 -13.38 -3.50
N GLY A 95 2.98 -13.35 -2.91
CA GLY A 95 2.43 -14.41 -2.07
C GLY A 95 3.03 -14.50 -0.67
N HIS A 96 3.79 -13.49 -0.22
CA HIS A 96 4.30 -13.50 1.14
C HIS A 96 3.19 -13.31 2.18
N ASP A 97 3.30 -14.03 3.29
CA ASP A 97 2.37 -13.86 4.42
C ASP A 97 2.71 -12.57 5.18
N LEU A 98 1.82 -11.59 5.09
CA LEU A 98 1.88 -10.31 5.81
C LEU A 98 1.47 -10.44 7.28
N GLY A 99 0.98 -11.62 7.69
CA GLY A 99 0.55 -11.90 9.05
C GLY A 99 -0.86 -11.36 9.38
N PRO A 100 -1.29 -11.47 10.65
CA PRO A 100 -2.68 -11.27 11.06
C PRO A 100 -3.23 -9.88 10.79
N ARG A 101 -2.37 -8.85 10.70
CA ARG A 101 -2.82 -7.48 10.43
C ARG A 101 -3.41 -7.34 9.03
N ALA A 102 -2.90 -8.09 8.06
CA ALA A 102 -3.43 -8.10 6.69
C ALA A 102 -4.71 -8.92 6.55
N GLN A 103 -5.09 -9.69 7.58
CA GLN A 103 -6.30 -10.50 7.58
C GLN A 103 -7.51 -9.66 8.02
N ARG A 104 -8.66 -9.96 7.45
CA ARG A 104 -9.92 -9.38 7.92
C ARG A 104 -10.25 -9.98 9.27
N SER A 105 -10.71 -9.13 10.18
CA SER A 105 -11.41 -9.62 11.37
C SER A 105 -12.81 -10.05 10.92
N ASP A 106 -13.16 -11.31 11.17
CA ASP A 106 -14.50 -11.86 10.92
C ASP A 106 -15.59 -11.17 11.75
#